data_AF-A0AAJ4RCP7-F1
#
_entry.id   AF-A0AAJ4RCP7-F1
#
_cell.length_a   1.000
_cell.length_b   1.000
_cell.length_c   1.000
_cell.angle_alpha   90.00
_cell.angle_beta   90.00
_cell.angle_gamma   90.00
#
_symmetry.space_group_name_H-M   'P 1'
#
loop_
_entity.id
_entity.type
_entity.pdbx_description
1 polymer ?
#
loop_
_entity_poly.entity_id
_entity_poly.type
_entity_poly.pdbx_seq_one_letter_code
_entity_poly.pdbx_strand_id
1 'polypeptide(L)'
;MIYCYVYTADDKKFERMDRVVDEVKNQENVVFGVNDIESITYLREKYGIKAMNVDALSDVFNAVTHDDDIIVCTPEDTTYLKASFRNVKELCNE
;
A
#
# COMPACT_ATOMS: atom_id res chain seq x y z
N MET A 1 -10.03 5.18 3.03
CA MET A 1 -9.10 5.35 1.89
C MET A 1 -8.33 4.03 1.73
N ILE A 2 -7.86 3.69 0.53
CA ILE A 2 -7.07 2.46 0.33
C ILE A 2 -5.61 2.84 0.10
N TYR A 3 -4.71 2.33 0.93
CA TYR A 3 -3.27 2.50 0.80
C TYR A 3 -2.64 1.22 0.24
N CYS A 4 -2.03 1.32 -0.93
CA CYS A 4 -1.39 0.22 -1.64
C CYS A 4 0.13 0.32 -1.50
N TYR A 5 0.75 -0.53 -0.69
CA TYR A 5 2.20 -0.67 -0.64
C TYR A 5 2.67 -1.82 -1.54
N VAL A 6 3.60 -1.53 -2.44
CA VAL A 6 4.27 -2.55 -3.25
C VAL A 6 5.77 -2.49 -2.97
N TYR A 7 6.33 -3.60 -2.51
CA TYR A 7 7.78 -3.72 -2.30
C TYR A 7 8.50 -3.71 -3.65
N THR A 8 9.59 -2.97 -3.83
CA THR A 8 10.16 -2.77 -5.18
C THR A 8 11.63 -3.19 -5.35
N ALA A 9 12.22 -3.85 -4.35
CA ALA A 9 13.63 -4.26 -4.39
C ALA A 9 13.90 -5.60 -5.10
N ASP A 10 13.02 -6.04 -6.01
CA ASP A 10 13.25 -7.19 -6.88
C ASP A 10 12.67 -7.00 -8.29
N ASP A 11 13.01 -7.92 -9.20
CA ASP A 11 12.62 -7.87 -10.61
C ASP A 11 11.13 -8.15 -10.86
N LYS A 12 10.40 -8.67 -9.87
CA LYS A 12 8.96 -8.94 -9.95
C LYS A 12 8.10 -7.75 -9.51
N LYS A 13 8.71 -6.60 -9.21
CA LYS A 13 8.02 -5.39 -8.75
C LYS A 13 6.90 -4.93 -9.68
N PHE A 14 7.13 -4.98 -10.99
CA PHE A 14 6.14 -4.53 -11.98
C PHE A 14 4.95 -5.49 -12.10
N GLU A 15 5.19 -6.81 -12.04
CA GLU A 15 4.11 -7.79 -11.99
C GLU A 15 3.23 -7.61 -10.75
N ARG A 16 3.86 -7.31 -9.60
CA ARG A 16 3.13 -7.03 -8.35
C ARG A 16 2.33 -5.74 -8.43
N MET A 17 2.87 -4.68 -9.04
CA MET A 17 2.13 -3.45 -9.31
C MET A 17 0.91 -3.70 -10.19
N ASP A 18 1.09 -4.42 -11.30
CA ASP A 18 -0.01 -4.73 -12.22
C ASP A 18 -1.16 -5.44 -11.51
N ARG A 19 -0.84 -6.41 -10.63
CA ARG A 19 -1.84 -7.12 -9.82
C ARG A 19 -2.57 -6.21 -8.85
N VAL A 20 -1.85 -5.35 -8.13
CA VAL A 20 -2.47 -4.43 -7.16
C VAL A 20 -3.34 -3.40 -7.86
N VAL A 21 -2.90 -2.89 -9.03
CA VAL A 21 -3.73 -2.01 -9.86
C VAL A 21 -5.00 -2.71 -10.30
N ASP A 22 -4.93 -3.97 -10.74
CA ASP A 22 -6.12 -4.71 -11.18
C ASP A 22 -7.13 -4.93 -10.04
N GLU A 23 -6.65 -5.19 -8.83
CA GLU A 23 -7.47 -5.35 -7.61
C GLU A 23 -8.24 -4.07 -7.26
N VAL A 24 -7.58 -2.90 -7.37
CA VAL A 24 -8.13 -1.62 -6.91
C VAL A 24 -8.68 -0.73 -8.04
N LYS A 25 -8.68 -1.19 -9.30
CA LYS A 25 -9.07 -0.38 -10.48
C LYS A 25 -10.48 0.23 -10.43
N ASN A 26 -11.39 -0.38 -9.66
CA ASN A 26 -12.76 0.08 -9.50
C ASN A 26 -12.99 0.81 -8.17
N GLN A 27 -11.95 0.99 -7.36
CA GLN A 27 -12.02 1.64 -6.06
C GLN A 27 -11.78 3.14 -6.20
N GLU A 28 -12.53 3.92 -5.44
CA GLU A 28 -12.28 5.35 -5.29
C GLU A 28 -11.32 5.59 -4.13
N ASN A 29 -10.52 6.67 -4.20
CA ASN A 29 -9.58 7.08 -3.15
C ASN A 29 -8.49 6.05 -2.84
N VAL A 30 -7.63 5.80 -3.83
CA VAL A 30 -6.46 4.91 -3.71
C VAL A 30 -5.16 5.72 -3.68
N VAL A 31 -4.27 5.38 -2.76
CA VAL A 31 -2.91 5.94 -2.63
C VAL A 31 -1.89 4.83 -2.81
N PHE A 32 -1.00 4.96 -3.79
CA PHE A 32 0.09 4.00 -4.00
C PHE A 32 1.38 4.47 -3.32
N GLY A 33 2.03 3.57 -2.58
CA GLY A 33 3.37 3.72 -2.00
C GLY A 33 4.34 2.69 -2.59
N VAL A 34 5.48 3.16 -3.10
CA VAL A 34 6.56 2.34 -3.68
C VAL A 34 7.93 2.84 -3.19
N ASN A 35 8.98 2.03 -3.28
CA ASN A 35 10.30 2.38 -2.72
C ASN A 35 11.30 2.97 -3.72
N ASP A 36 10.94 3.13 -5.00
CA ASP A 36 11.84 3.68 -6.01
C ASP A 36 11.14 4.52 -7.10
N ILE A 37 11.91 5.39 -7.74
CA ILE A 37 11.44 6.34 -8.76
C ILE A 37 11.00 5.64 -10.05
N GLU A 38 11.63 4.54 -10.41
CA GLU A 38 11.31 3.77 -11.61
C GLU A 38 9.87 3.23 -11.53
N SER A 39 9.49 2.73 -10.36
CA SER A 39 8.16 2.25 -10.02
C SER A 39 7.09 3.34 -10.07
N ILE A 40 7.41 4.55 -9.58
CA ILE A 40 6.52 5.72 -9.70
C ILE A 40 6.30 6.07 -11.18
N THR A 41 7.37 6.06 -11.96
CA THR A 41 7.33 6.37 -13.38
C THR A 41 6.49 5.34 -14.14
N TYR A 42 6.68 4.06 -13.85
CA TYR A 42 5.91 2.96 -14.41
C TYR A 42 4.39 3.10 -14.17
N LEU A 43 3.98 3.34 -12.92
CA LEU A 43 2.56 3.53 -12.56
C LEU A 43 1.95 4.76 -13.25
N ARG A 44 2.71 5.86 -13.35
CA ARG A 44 2.27 7.06 -14.05
C ARG A 44 2.10 6.83 -15.55
N GLU A 45 3.08 6.21 -16.19
CA GLU A 45 3.10 6.07 -17.66
C GLU A 45 2.13 5.01 -18.16
N LYS A 46 2.00 3.90 -17.43
CA LYS A 46 1.12 2.79 -17.82
C LYS A 46 -0.34 3.00 -17.41
N TYR A 47 -0.58 3.61 -16.25
CA TYR A 47 -1.92 3.70 -15.64
C TYR A 47 -2.38 5.13 -15.32
N GLY A 48 -1.54 6.15 -15.47
CA GLY A 48 -1.88 7.51 -15.08
C GLY A 48 -1.96 7.71 -13.56
N ILE A 49 -1.43 6.79 -12.76
CA ILE A 49 -1.52 6.79 -11.30
C ILE A 49 -0.34 7.58 -10.71
N LYS A 50 -0.63 8.48 -9.77
CA LYS A 50 0.40 9.11 -8.94
C LYS A 50 0.71 8.21 -7.75
N ALA A 51 1.97 7.86 -7.59
CA ALA A 51 2.47 7.10 -6.45
C ALA A 51 3.41 7.97 -5.60
N MET A 52 3.46 7.67 -4.32
CA MET A 52 4.35 8.27 -3.34
C MET A 52 5.57 7.38 -3.16
N ASN A 53 6.75 8.00 -3.07
CA ASN A 53 7.94 7.30 -2.62
C ASN A 53 7.84 7.12 -1.10
N VAL A 54 7.95 5.89 -0.62
CA VAL A 54 7.96 5.55 0.80
C VAL A 54 9.25 4.79 1.11
N ASP A 55 9.89 5.08 2.24
CA ASP A 55 11.14 4.43 2.60
C ASP A 55 10.86 3.02 3.14
N ALA A 56 9.77 2.88 3.90
CA ALA A 56 9.36 1.60 4.48
C ALA A 56 7.84 1.48 4.62
N LEU A 57 7.35 0.24 4.80
CA LEU A 57 5.95 -0.04 5.09
C LEU A 57 5.44 0.72 6.34
N SER A 58 6.33 1.01 7.30
CA SER A 58 6.01 1.81 8.49
C SER A 58 5.48 3.20 8.15
N ASP A 59 5.91 3.79 7.04
CA ASP A 59 5.47 5.13 6.63
C ASP A 59 3.99 5.12 6.24
N VAL A 60 3.55 4.02 5.63
CA VAL A 60 2.13 3.79 5.31
C VAL A 60 1.31 3.65 6.59
N PHE A 61 1.80 2.90 7.57
CA PHE A 61 1.11 2.76 8.87
C PHE A 61 1.01 4.08 9.65
N ASN A 62 1.92 5.03 9.43
CA ASN A 62 1.83 6.36 10.04
C ASN A 62 0.82 7.27 9.33
N ALA A 63 0.44 6.97 8.09
CA ALA A 63 -0.48 7.78 7.29
C ALA A 63 -1.95 7.33 7.41
N VAL A 64 -2.19 6.09 7.84
CA VAL A 64 -3.55 5.51 7.92
C VAL A 64 -4.29 5.92 9.18
N THR A 65 -5.62 5.88 9.09
CA THR A 65 -6.56 5.95 10.21
C THR A 65 -7.28 4.62 10.38
N HIS A 66 -8.14 4.50 11.40
CA HIS A 66 -8.83 3.25 11.73
C HIS A 66 -9.87 2.80 10.69
N ASP A 67 -10.30 3.70 9.81
CA ASP A 67 -11.27 3.43 8.74
C ASP A 67 -10.59 3.16 7.37
N ASP A 68 -9.25 3.17 7.32
CA ASP A 68 -8.49 2.95 6.10
C ASP A 68 -8.13 1.48 5.89
N ASP A 69 -8.14 1.07 4.63
CA ASP A 69 -7.70 -0.26 4.21
C ASP A 69 -6.26 -0.19 3.69
N ILE A 70 -5.48 -1.24 3.97
CA ILE A 70 -4.08 -1.35 3.51
C ILE A 70 -3.91 -2.63 2.72
N ILE A 71 -3.40 -2.49 1.50
CA ILE A 71 -2.99 -3.60 0.64
C ILE A 71 -1.46 -3.62 0.63
N VAL A 72 -0.88 -4.71 1.10
CA VAL A 72 0.57 -4.93 1.16
C VAL A 72 0.94 -6.04 0.20
N CYS A 73 1.73 -5.72 -0.83
CA CYS A 73 2.17 -6.69 -1.84
C CYS A 73 3.69 -6.86 -1.78
N THR A 74 4.13 -7.87 -1.02
CA THR A 74 5.54 -8.21 -0.81
C THR A 74 5.87 -9.57 -1.44
N PRO A 75 7.16 -9.93 -1.59
CA PRO A 75 7.56 -11.22 -2.14
C PRO A 75 7.27 -12.40 -1.20
N GLU A 76 7.12 -12.12 0.09
CA GLU A 76 6.82 -13.10 1.12
C GLU A 76 5.33 -13.50 1.05
N ASP A 77 5.06 -14.80 1.14
CA ASP A 77 3.74 -15.42 0.99
C ASP A 77 2.88 -15.23 2.26
N THR A 78 2.72 -13.98 2.69
CA THR A 78 1.99 -13.58 3.90
C THR A 78 1.06 -12.42 3.58
N THR A 79 -0.02 -12.75 2.89
CA THR A 79 -1.10 -11.81 2.58
C THR A 79 -2.04 -11.67 3.79
N TYR A 80 -2.42 -10.42 4.10
CA TYR A 80 -3.42 -9.94 5.08
C TYR A 80 -2.98 -9.75 6.54
N LEU A 81 -2.25 -8.67 6.82
CA LEU A 81 -2.41 -7.93 8.08
C LEU A 81 -3.64 -7.01 7.95
N LYS A 82 -4.85 -7.54 8.16
CA LYS A 82 -6.00 -6.68 8.44
C LYS A 82 -5.81 -6.13 9.85
N ALA A 83 -5.08 -5.03 9.97
CA ALA A 83 -4.92 -4.31 11.24
C ALA A 83 -6.27 -3.68 11.60
N SER A 84 -7.15 -4.45 12.26
CA SER A 84 -8.32 -3.88 12.91
C SER A 84 -7.82 -3.10 14.13
N PHE A 85 -7.75 -1.78 14.01
CA PHE A 85 -7.54 -0.91 15.14
C PHE A 85 -8.80 -0.94 16.02
N ARG A 86 -8.85 -1.84 17.01
CA ARG A 86 -9.76 -1.65 18.15
C ARG A 86 -9.32 -0.40 18.88
N ASN A 87 -10.27 0.43 19.28
CA ASN A 87 -10.02 1.66 20.03
C ASN A 87 -9.34 1.34 21.37
N VAL A 88 -8.00 1.28 21.38
CA VAL A 88 -7.17 0.85 22.54
C VAL A 88 -7.27 1.85 23.71
N LYS A 89 -7.92 3.00 23.49
CA LYS A 89 -8.21 3.97 24.56
C LYS A 89 -9.03 3.35 25.69
N GLU A 90 -9.84 2.33 25.39
CA GLU A 90 -10.59 1.55 26.39
C GLU A 90 -9.74 0.49 27.10
N LEU A 91 -8.63 0.03 26.50
CA LEU A 91 -7.71 -0.97 27.08
C LEU A 91 -6.61 -0.36 27.97
N CYS A 92 -6.18 0.87 27.67
CA CYS A 92 -5.05 1.51 28.36
C CYS A 92 -5.44 2.50 29.47
N ASN A 93 -6.74 2.78 29.66
CA ASN A 93 -7.23 3.71 30.68
C ASN A 93 -8.13 3.02 31.73
N GLU A 94 -7.94 1.73 32.00
CA GLU A 94 -8.42 1.11 33.25
C GLU A 94 -7.55 1.54 34.44
#